data_AF-A0A848T829-F1
#
_entry.id   AF-A0A848T829-F1
#
_cell.length_a   1.000
_cell.length_b   1.000
_cell.length_c   1.000
_cell.angle_alpha   90.00
_cell.angle_beta   90.00
_cell.angle_gamma   90.00
#
_symmetry.space_group_name_H-M   'P 1'
#
loop_
_entity.id
_entity.type
_entity.pdbx_description
1 polymer ?
#
loop_
_entity_poly.entity_id
_entity_poly.type
_entity_poly.pdbx_seq_one_letter_code
_entity_poly.pdbx_strand_id
1 'polypeptide(L)'
;MRLASILCVAVGAASPAFATELSFSPEATEACLADATTIGTQADCIGASAAACYSPEGVYSNYAIGACFALEADLWDRRLNDAYRALLAVEAELVANVAESDIRLPDTAAALREMQRAWIPYRDAACWYEYTTWGGGTGGGPGNAECLMRLTGQKALELEARLKERGE
;
A
#
# COMPACT_ATOMS: atom_id res chain seq x y z
N MET A 1 -26.74 60.99 -31.69
CA MET A 1 -27.04 60.16 -30.50
C MET A 1 -27.25 58.72 -30.97
N ARG A 2 -26.22 57.88 -30.90
CA ARG A 2 -26.30 56.42 -31.10
C ARG A 2 -25.38 55.78 -30.07
N LEU A 3 -25.99 54.95 -29.21
CA LEU A 3 -25.43 54.38 -28.00
C LEU A 3 -24.39 53.30 -28.33
N ALA A 4 -23.25 53.34 -27.63
CA ALA A 4 -22.24 52.28 -27.65
C ALA A 4 -22.66 51.17 -26.67
N SER A 5 -22.89 49.96 -27.19
CA SER A 5 -23.18 48.77 -26.40
C SER A 5 -21.88 48.22 -25.81
N ILE A 6 -21.75 48.28 -24.48
CA ILE A 6 -20.66 47.65 -23.73
C ILE A 6 -21.03 46.20 -23.47
N LEU A 7 -20.25 45.27 -24.03
CA LEU A 7 -20.35 43.84 -23.80
C LEU A 7 -19.64 43.51 -22.48
N CYS A 8 -20.39 43.25 -21.41
CA CYS A 8 -19.85 42.75 -20.14
C CYS A 8 -19.43 41.28 -20.29
N VAL A 9 -18.12 41.01 -20.30
CA VAL A 9 -17.57 39.65 -20.15
C VAL A 9 -17.69 39.26 -18.67
N ALA A 10 -18.56 38.31 -18.36
CA ALA A 10 -18.65 37.72 -17.03
C ALA A 10 -17.49 36.73 -16.84
N VAL A 11 -16.50 37.11 -16.04
CA VAL A 11 -15.44 36.21 -15.57
C VAL A 11 -16.05 35.32 -14.47
N GLY A 12 -16.31 34.07 -14.80
CA GLY A 12 -16.72 33.06 -13.81
C GLY A 12 -15.55 32.75 -12.88
N ALA A 13 -15.69 33.08 -11.60
CA ALA A 13 -14.76 32.66 -10.57
C ALA A 13 -14.87 31.14 -10.40
N ALA A 14 -13.84 30.41 -10.82
CA ALA A 14 -13.67 29.01 -10.44
C ALA A 14 -13.43 28.98 -8.92
N SER A 15 -14.40 28.50 -8.15
CA SER A 15 -14.20 28.25 -6.72
C SER A 15 -13.15 27.15 -6.55
N PRO A 16 -12.21 27.28 -5.60
CA PRO A 16 -11.29 26.19 -5.28
C PRO A 16 -12.13 25.02 -4.76
N ALA A 17 -11.97 23.85 -5.35
CA ALA A 17 -12.46 22.61 -4.76
C ALA A 17 -11.72 22.42 -3.43
N PHE A 18 -12.44 22.43 -2.31
CA PHE A 18 -11.89 22.09 -1.00
C PHE A 18 -11.52 20.61 -1.03
N ALA A 19 -10.25 20.30 -1.34
CA ALA A 19 -9.68 19.01 -0.99
C ALA A 19 -9.66 18.94 0.54
N THR A 20 -10.34 17.95 1.12
CA THR A 20 -10.21 17.67 2.54
C THR A 20 -8.76 17.27 2.80
N GLU A 21 -8.01 18.12 3.50
CA GLU A 21 -6.61 17.85 3.84
C GLU A 21 -6.57 16.71 4.85
N LEU A 22 -6.22 15.50 4.38
CA LEU A 22 -6.03 14.34 5.23
C LEU A 22 -4.69 14.48 5.96
N SER A 23 -4.72 14.43 7.29
CA SER A 23 -3.51 14.42 8.13
C SER A 23 -3.01 12.98 8.33
N PHE A 24 -2.55 12.34 7.26
CA PHE A 24 -1.96 11.01 7.35
C PHE A 24 -0.55 11.06 7.94
N SER A 25 -0.23 10.09 8.80
CA SER A 25 1.01 10.00 9.56
C SER A 25 1.39 8.52 9.77
N PRO A 26 2.59 8.04 9.40
CA PRO A 26 2.98 6.62 9.54
C PRO A 26 3.23 6.18 11.00
N GLU A 27 3.29 7.11 11.93
CA GLU A 27 3.74 6.93 13.32
C GLU A 27 2.95 5.88 14.08
N ALA A 28 1.63 5.78 13.87
CA ALA A 28 0.81 4.78 14.55
C ALA A 28 1.19 3.35 14.13
N THR A 29 1.44 3.15 12.83
CA THR A 29 1.92 1.87 12.29
C THR A 29 3.34 1.57 12.77
N GLU A 30 4.23 2.56 12.72
CA GLU A 30 5.63 2.42 13.14
C GLU A 30 5.76 2.13 14.63
N ALA A 31 5.01 2.83 15.48
CA ALA A 31 4.97 2.60 16.92
C ALA A 31 4.45 1.19 17.24
N CYS A 32 3.37 0.76 16.58
CA CYS A 32 2.86 -0.60 16.75
C CYS A 32 3.92 -1.66 16.37
N LEU A 33 4.61 -1.47 15.25
CA LEU A 33 5.64 -2.40 14.78
C LEU A 33 6.87 -2.45 15.68
N ALA A 34 7.20 -1.35 16.37
CA ALA A 34 8.30 -1.31 17.33
C ALA A 34 8.05 -2.20 18.56
N ASP A 35 6.78 -2.36 18.97
CA ASP A 35 6.37 -3.20 20.09
C ASP A 35 6.07 -4.65 19.69
N ALA A 36 5.84 -4.91 18.40
CA ALA A 36 5.49 -6.22 17.88
C ALA A 36 6.70 -7.18 17.84
N THR A 37 6.55 -8.36 18.44
CA THR A 37 7.66 -9.35 18.59
C THR A 37 7.54 -10.54 17.65
N THR A 38 6.38 -10.74 17.04
CA THR A 38 6.09 -11.85 16.12
C THR A 38 5.47 -11.33 14.82
N ILE A 39 5.56 -12.11 13.74
CA ILE A 39 4.89 -11.77 12.46
C ILE A 39 3.38 -11.59 12.65
N GLY A 40 2.75 -12.39 13.51
CA GLY A 40 1.32 -12.26 13.82
C GLY A 40 1.00 -10.89 14.44
N THR A 41 1.73 -10.52 15.50
CA THR A 41 1.56 -9.20 16.15
C THR A 41 1.96 -8.03 15.25
N GLN A 42 2.86 -8.25 14.28
CA GLN A 42 3.19 -7.22 13.28
C GLN A 42 2.05 -7.04 12.26
N ALA A 43 1.38 -8.14 11.87
CA ALA A 43 0.25 -8.07 10.97
C ALA A 43 -0.94 -7.31 11.57
N ASP A 44 -1.10 -7.34 12.91
CA ASP A 44 -2.11 -6.55 13.63
C ASP A 44 -1.86 -5.03 13.54
N CYS A 45 -0.65 -4.60 13.18
CA CYS A 45 -0.32 -3.19 12.99
C CYS A 45 -0.79 -2.62 11.65
N ILE A 46 -1.17 -3.46 10.69
CA ILE A 46 -1.63 -3.01 9.38
C ILE A 46 -3.00 -2.34 9.54
N GLY A 47 -3.08 -1.07 9.14
CA GLY A 47 -4.26 -0.21 9.27
C GLY A 47 -4.19 0.78 10.44
N ALA A 48 -3.16 0.73 11.28
CA ALA A 48 -3.07 1.60 12.45
C ALA A 48 -2.99 3.09 12.09
N SER A 49 -2.19 3.44 11.06
CA SER A 49 -2.08 4.81 10.58
C SER A 49 -3.29 5.29 9.81
N ALA A 50 -3.92 4.40 9.03
CA ALA A 50 -5.17 4.68 8.35
C ALA A 50 -6.28 4.95 9.36
N ALA A 51 -6.40 4.14 10.41
CA ALA A 51 -7.36 4.33 11.50
C ALA A 51 -7.15 5.66 12.23
N ALA A 52 -5.90 6.05 12.49
CA ALA A 52 -5.58 7.37 13.04
C ALA A 52 -5.96 8.53 12.08
N CYS A 53 -5.84 8.31 10.77
CA CYS A 53 -6.10 9.31 9.73
C CYS A 53 -7.59 9.69 9.57
N TYR A 54 -8.55 8.76 9.74
CA TYR A 54 -9.99 9.03 9.62
C TYR A 54 -10.76 9.07 10.96
N SER A 55 -10.05 9.22 12.08
CA SER A 55 -10.54 9.19 13.48
C SER A 55 -11.98 9.68 13.72
N PRO A 56 -12.69 9.17 14.77
CA PRO A 56 -14.05 9.58 15.11
C PRO A 56 -14.29 11.09 15.39
N GLU A 57 -13.25 11.91 15.45
CA GLU A 57 -13.39 13.36 15.59
C GLU A 57 -13.12 14.10 14.27
N GLY A 58 -12.79 13.36 13.20
CA GLY A 58 -12.29 13.84 11.92
C GLY A 58 -13.17 13.47 10.72
N VAL A 59 -12.54 12.95 9.65
CA VAL A 59 -13.15 12.85 8.32
C VAL A 59 -13.87 11.52 8.11
N TYR A 60 -15.17 11.57 7.85
CA TYR A 60 -16.06 10.39 7.83
C TYR A 60 -16.61 9.98 6.46
N SER A 61 -16.15 10.60 5.38
CA SER A 61 -16.63 10.20 4.06
C SER A 61 -15.99 8.89 3.63
N ASN A 62 -16.73 8.04 2.91
CA ASN A 62 -16.15 6.85 2.29
C ASN A 62 -14.97 7.21 1.37
N TYR A 63 -14.98 8.39 0.75
CA TYR A 63 -13.82 8.88 0.02
C TYR A 63 -12.59 9.05 0.92
N ALA A 64 -12.73 9.72 2.06
CA ALA A 64 -11.63 9.98 2.99
C ALA A 64 -11.09 8.70 3.63
N ILE A 65 -11.98 7.79 4.04
CA ILE A 65 -11.59 6.48 4.59
C ILE A 65 -10.75 5.71 3.55
N GLY A 66 -11.23 5.61 2.31
CA GLY A 66 -10.50 4.96 1.23
C GLY A 66 -9.15 5.62 0.94
N ALA A 67 -9.08 6.95 1.02
CA ALA A 67 -7.83 7.69 0.83
C ALA A 67 -6.83 7.45 1.99
N CYS A 68 -7.27 7.39 3.25
CA CYS A 68 -6.42 7.01 4.37
C CYS A 68 -5.85 5.57 4.22
N PHE A 69 -6.67 4.61 3.76
CA PHE A 69 -6.18 3.27 3.44
C PHE A 69 -5.17 3.27 2.30
N ALA A 70 -5.41 4.05 1.23
CA ALA A 70 -4.45 4.17 0.13
C ALA A 70 -3.11 4.76 0.58
N LEU A 71 -3.12 5.78 1.44
CA LEU A 71 -1.91 6.40 1.98
C LEU A 71 -1.08 5.41 2.83
N GLU A 72 -1.73 4.57 3.62
CA GLU A 72 -1.02 3.50 4.33
C GLU A 72 -0.59 2.36 3.39
N ALA A 73 -1.37 2.04 2.35
CA ALA A 73 -0.95 1.09 1.32
C ALA A 73 0.35 1.54 0.65
N ASP A 74 0.53 2.83 0.38
CA ASP A 74 1.79 3.39 -0.15
C ASP A 74 2.97 3.23 0.83
N LEU A 75 2.72 3.33 2.14
CA LEU A 75 3.72 3.04 3.17
C LEU A 75 4.16 1.56 3.08
N TRP A 76 3.20 0.65 3.03
CA TRP A 76 3.46 -0.79 2.94
C TRP A 76 4.13 -1.17 1.61
N ASP A 77 3.77 -0.53 0.49
CA ASP A 77 4.37 -0.80 -0.81
C ASP A 77 5.84 -0.39 -0.86
N ARG A 78 6.21 0.74 -0.23
CA ARG A 78 7.63 1.12 -0.09
C ARG A 78 8.42 0.04 0.66
N ARG A 79 7.90 -0.39 1.82
CA ARG A 79 8.52 -1.44 2.64
C ARG A 79 8.65 -2.76 1.89
N LEU A 80 7.58 -3.18 1.20
CA LEU A 80 7.58 -4.37 0.36
C LEU A 80 8.70 -4.30 -0.68
N ASN A 81 8.79 -3.19 -1.41
CA ASN A 81 9.78 -3.03 -2.48
C ASN A 81 11.21 -2.95 -1.95
N ASP A 82 11.44 -2.33 -0.80
CA ASP A 82 12.73 -2.33 -0.12
C ASP A 82 13.16 -3.75 0.28
N ALA A 83 12.28 -4.48 0.97
CA ALA A 83 12.53 -5.86 1.39
C ALA A 83 12.74 -6.79 0.18
N TYR A 84 11.91 -6.66 -0.86
CA TYR A 84 12.05 -7.44 -2.10
C TYR A 84 13.40 -7.22 -2.77
N ARG A 85 13.85 -5.97 -2.92
CA ARG A 85 15.15 -5.66 -3.54
C ARG A 85 16.31 -6.23 -2.73
N ALA A 86 16.28 -6.04 -1.42
CA ALA A 86 17.31 -6.57 -0.54
C ALA A 86 17.36 -8.10 -0.57
N LEU A 87 16.20 -8.77 -0.46
CA LEU A 87 16.13 -10.23 -0.53
C LEU A 87 16.56 -10.77 -1.89
N LEU A 88 16.17 -10.11 -2.99
CA LEU A 88 16.58 -10.51 -4.34
C LEU A 88 18.10 -10.45 -4.51
N ALA A 89 18.77 -9.45 -3.93
CA ALA A 89 20.22 -9.35 -3.96
C ALA A 89 20.88 -10.52 -3.21
N VAL A 90 20.37 -10.85 -2.02
CA VAL A 90 20.86 -11.98 -1.22
C VAL A 90 20.66 -13.31 -1.94
N GLU A 91 19.47 -13.56 -2.49
CA GLU A 91 19.19 -14.79 -3.24
C GLU A 91 20.06 -14.91 -4.50
N ALA A 92 20.34 -13.80 -5.19
CA ALA A 92 21.24 -13.80 -6.35
C ALA A 92 22.70 -14.11 -5.95
N GLU A 93 23.15 -13.58 -4.82
CA GLU A 93 24.49 -13.86 -4.29
C GLU A 93 24.65 -15.32 -3.89
N LEU A 94 23.64 -15.92 -3.25
CA LEU A 94 23.62 -17.35 -2.91
C LEU A 94 23.79 -18.24 -4.15
N VAL A 95 23.07 -17.93 -5.23
CA VAL A 95 23.19 -18.65 -6.51
C VAL A 95 24.59 -18.46 -7.12
N ALA A 96 25.14 -17.25 -7.08
CA ALA A 96 26.46 -16.97 -7.64
C ALA A 96 27.59 -17.70 -6.88
N ASN A 97 27.51 -17.75 -5.55
CA ASN A 97 28.55 -18.33 -4.69
C ASN A 97 28.74 -19.85 -4.89
N VAL A 98 27.73 -20.55 -5.38
CA VAL A 98 27.78 -22.01 -5.62
C VAL A 98 27.88 -22.38 -7.10
N ALA A 99 27.92 -21.40 -8.01
CA ALA A 99 27.83 -21.61 -9.45
C ALA A 99 28.95 -22.49 -10.05
N GLU A 100 30.15 -22.45 -9.46
CA GLU A 100 31.31 -23.25 -9.88
C GLU A 100 31.53 -24.49 -8.99
N SER A 101 30.62 -24.76 -8.05
CA SER A 101 30.71 -25.89 -7.13
C SER A 101 29.86 -27.08 -7.59
N ASP A 102 30.08 -28.26 -7.01
CA ASP A 102 29.23 -29.43 -7.24
C ASP A 102 27.85 -29.34 -6.55
N ILE A 103 27.58 -28.25 -5.81
CA ILE A 103 26.31 -28.03 -5.11
C ILE A 103 25.22 -27.68 -6.13
N ARG A 104 24.12 -28.43 -6.12
CA ARG A 104 22.92 -28.14 -6.92
C ARG A 104 21.91 -27.33 -6.13
N LEU A 105 22.00 -26.01 -6.25
CA LEU A 105 21.02 -25.07 -5.70
C LEU A 105 19.99 -24.70 -6.79
N PRO A 106 18.67 -24.74 -6.50
CA PRO A 106 17.68 -24.12 -7.38
C PRO A 106 17.94 -22.62 -7.56
N ASP A 107 17.55 -22.02 -8.68
CA ASP A 107 17.66 -20.56 -8.87
C ASP A 107 16.65 -19.84 -7.97
N THR A 108 17.07 -19.55 -6.74
CA THR A 108 16.22 -18.95 -5.71
C THR A 108 15.83 -17.50 -6.06
N ALA A 109 16.70 -16.77 -6.75
CA ALA A 109 16.41 -15.43 -7.24
C ALA A 109 15.31 -15.44 -8.32
N ALA A 110 15.34 -16.39 -9.25
CA ALA A 110 14.27 -16.57 -10.22
C ALA A 110 12.96 -16.99 -9.55
N ALA A 111 13.01 -17.91 -8.58
CA ALA A 111 11.83 -18.34 -7.82
C ALA A 111 11.18 -17.18 -7.05
N LEU A 112 11.97 -16.32 -6.40
CA LEU A 112 11.47 -15.13 -5.70
C LEU A 112 10.79 -14.15 -6.67
N ARG A 113 11.40 -13.88 -7.83
CA ARG A 113 10.81 -13.02 -8.88
C ARG A 113 9.45 -13.56 -9.34
N GLU A 114 9.37 -14.87 -9.58
CA GLU A 114 8.14 -15.49 -10.07
C GLU A 114 7.04 -15.47 -9.02
N MET A 115 7.37 -15.79 -7.76
CA MET A 115 6.43 -15.71 -6.65
C MET A 115 5.85 -14.29 -6.50
N GLN A 116 6.69 -13.25 -6.58
CA GLN A 116 6.22 -11.87 -6.47
C GLN A 116 5.33 -11.46 -7.66
N ARG A 117 5.67 -11.88 -8.88
CA ARG A 117 4.86 -11.64 -10.08
C ARG A 117 3.51 -12.34 -10.03
N ALA A 118 3.45 -13.55 -9.48
CA ALA A 118 2.21 -14.29 -9.29
C ALA A 118 1.33 -13.72 -8.16
N TRP A 119 1.94 -13.11 -7.15
CA TRP A 119 1.22 -12.49 -6.04
C TRP A 119 0.43 -11.23 -6.45
N ILE A 120 0.96 -10.41 -7.37
CA ILE A 120 0.28 -9.18 -7.84
C ILE A 120 -1.13 -9.44 -8.39
N PRO A 121 -1.33 -10.33 -9.39
CA PRO A 121 -2.67 -10.61 -9.91
C PRO A 121 -3.58 -11.28 -8.87
N TYR A 122 -3.04 -12.03 -7.91
CA TYR A 122 -3.82 -12.53 -6.78
C TYR A 122 -4.34 -11.38 -5.92
N ARG A 123 -3.47 -10.44 -5.52
CA ARG A 123 -3.84 -9.25 -4.74
C ARG A 123 -4.93 -8.46 -5.46
N ASP A 124 -4.70 -8.15 -6.73
CA ASP A 124 -5.60 -7.30 -7.50
C ASP A 124 -6.98 -7.98 -7.69
N ALA A 125 -7.00 -9.28 -7.97
CA ALA A 125 -8.25 -10.05 -8.09
C ALA A 125 -8.99 -10.17 -6.74
N ALA A 126 -8.27 -10.44 -5.65
CA ALA A 126 -8.86 -10.53 -4.32
C ALA A 126 -9.49 -9.18 -3.91
N CYS A 127 -8.77 -8.07 -4.10
CA CYS A 127 -9.29 -6.76 -3.72
C CYS A 127 -10.36 -6.23 -4.66
N TRP A 128 -10.35 -6.64 -5.93
CA TRP A 128 -11.50 -6.42 -6.82
C TRP A 128 -12.74 -7.18 -6.32
N TYR A 129 -12.60 -8.44 -5.87
CA TYR A 129 -13.72 -9.15 -5.27
C TYR A 129 -14.26 -8.41 -4.05
N GLU A 130 -13.40 -7.92 -3.15
CA GLU A 130 -13.83 -7.13 -1.99
C GLU A 130 -14.66 -5.91 -2.39
N TYR A 131 -14.24 -5.15 -3.41
CA TYR A 131 -15.03 -4.05 -3.98
C TYR A 131 -16.46 -4.50 -4.35
N THR A 132 -16.59 -5.65 -5.02
CA THR A 132 -17.89 -6.13 -5.53
C THR A 132 -18.86 -6.53 -4.42
N THR A 133 -18.37 -6.88 -3.23
CA THR A 133 -19.22 -7.25 -2.09
C THR A 133 -20.12 -6.12 -1.59
N TRP A 134 -19.80 -4.87 -1.96
CA TRP A 134 -20.56 -3.66 -1.60
C TRP A 134 -21.69 -3.31 -2.55
N GLY A 135 -21.98 -4.14 -3.57
CA GLY A 135 -23.20 -4.04 -4.39
C GLY A 135 -23.38 -2.72 -5.15
N GLY A 136 -22.29 -2.01 -5.48
CA GLY A 136 -22.33 -0.71 -6.17
C GLY A 136 -22.55 0.50 -5.25
N GLY A 137 -22.55 0.31 -3.94
CA GLY A 137 -22.56 1.40 -2.96
C GLY A 137 -21.20 2.10 -2.83
N THR A 138 -21.18 3.24 -2.11
CA THR A 138 -19.96 4.04 -1.93
C THR A 138 -18.91 3.39 -1.01
N GLY A 139 -19.25 2.27 -0.35
CA GLY A 139 -18.32 1.48 0.48
C GLY A 139 -17.34 0.61 -0.33
N GLY A 140 -17.59 0.38 -1.62
CA GLY A 140 -16.71 -0.43 -2.46
C GLY A 140 -15.29 0.15 -2.57
N GLY A 141 -15.18 1.47 -2.68
CA GLY A 141 -13.88 2.18 -2.73
C GLY A 141 -13.02 1.90 -1.49
N PRO A 142 -13.50 2.21 -0.28
CA PRO A 142 -12.84 1.83 0.98
C PRO A 142 -12.50 0.34 1.07
N GLY A 143 -13.44 -0.56 0.77
CA GLY A 143 -13.21 -2.00 0.88
C GLY A 143 -12.08 -2.49 -0.03
N ASN A 144 -12.00 -1.96 -1.25
CA ASN A 144 -10.87 -2.23 -2.14
C ASN A 144 -9.54 -1.71 -1.58
N ALA A 145 -9.52 -0.46 -1.13
CA ALA A 145 -8.32 0.19 -0.61
C ALA A 145 -7.80 -0.48 0.67
N GLU A 146 -8.70 -0.84 1.59
CA GLU A 146 -8.39 -1.60 2.80
C GLU A 146 -7.77 -2.96 2.46
N CYS A 147 -8.36 -3.69 1.51
CA CYS A 147 -7.80 -4.95 1.05
C CYS A 147 -6.38 -4.79 0.46
N LEU A 148 -6.18 -3.76 -0.39
CA LEU A 148 -4.88 -3.48 -0.99
C LEU A 148 -3.83 -3.18 0.08
N MET A 149 -4.17 -2.32 1.05
CA MET A 149 -3.33 -2.03 2.20
C MET A 149 -2.98 -3.30 2.97
N ARG A 150 -3.98 -4.10 3.34
CA ARG A 150 -3.80 -5.32 4.14
C ARG A 150 -2.91 -6.34 3.45
N LEU A 151 -3.21 -6.69 2.20
CA LEU A 151 -2.43 -7.69 1.46
C LEU A 151 -1.00 -7.20 1.18
N THR A 152 -0.82 -5.92 0.90
CA THR A 152 0.52 -5.33 0.68
C THR A 152 1.34 -5.33 1.97
N GLY A 153 0.74 -4.95 3.09
CA GLY A 153 1.40 -5.00 4.40
C GLY A 153 1.79 -6.41 4.81
N GLN A 154 0.89 -7.39 4.64
CA GLN A 154 1.19 -8.80 4.88
C GLN A 154 2.37 -9.28 4.02
N LYS A 155 2.41 -8.87 2.75
CA LYS A 155 3.51 -9.26 1.86
C LYS A 155 4.83 -8.59 2.22
N ALA A 156 4.80 -7.32 2.63
CA ALA A 156 5.98 -6.63 3.14
C ALA A 156 6.58 -7.38 4.34
N LEU A 157 5.75 -7.71 5.33
CA LEU A 157 6.19 -8.44 6.53
C LEU A 157 6.74 -9.84 6.21
N GLU A 158 6.12 -10.56 5.26
CA GLU A 158 6.62 -11.86 4.80
C GLU A 158 8.04 -11.75 4.21
N LEU A 159 8.27 -10.74 3.36
CA LEU A 159 9.58 -10.53 2.72
C LEU A 159 10.62 -10.01 3.71
N GLU A 160 10.25 -9.12 4.62
CA GLU A 160 11.11 -8.62 5.71
C GLU A 160 11.55 -9.77 6.62
N ALA A 161 10.62 -10.66 7.00
CA ALA A 161 10.94 -11.83 7.80
C ALA A 161 11.89 -12.78 7.06
N ARG A 162 11.62 -13.08 5.78
CA ARG A 162 12.49 -13.93 4.97
C ARG A 162 13.89 -13.33 4.82
N LEU A 163 13.99 -12.02 4.63
CA LEU A 163 15.28 -11.33 4.57
C LEU A 163 16.06 -11.47 5.86
N LYS A 164 15.41 -11.32 7.01
CA LYS A 164 16.05 -11.52 8.32
C LYS A 164 16.60 -12.94 8.47
N GLU A 165 15.82 -13.96 8.12
CA GLU A 165 16.26 -15.37 8.15
C GLU A 165 17.49 -15.64 7.27
N ARG A 166 17.69 -14.86 6.19
CA ARG A 166 18.88 -14.99 5.32
C ARG A 166 20.11 -14.26 5.85
N GLY A 167 19.92 -13.29 6.76
CA GLY A 167 21.00 -12.50 7.36
C GLY A 167 21.48 -13.01 8.71
N GLU A 168 20.77 -13.98 9.31
CA GLU A 168 21.21 -14.76 10.49
C GLU A 168 22.17 -15.88 10.09
#